data_AF-A0A923YQA6-F1
#
_entry.id   AF-A0A923YQA6-F1
#
_cell.length_a   1.000
_cell.length_b   1.000
_cell.length_c   1.000
_cell.angle_alpha   90.00
_cell.angle_beta   90.00
_cell.angle_gamma   90.00
#
_symmetry.space_group_name_H-M   'P 1'
#
loop_
_entity.id
_entity.type
_entity.pdbx_description
1 polymer ?
#
loop_
_entity_poly.entity_id
_entity_poly.type
_entity_poly.pdbx_seq_one_letter_code
_entity_poly.pdbx_strand_id
1 'polypeptide(L)'
;MRRSLRRALTTPRIATGNEASVRRYAENLSFNVPVIYGMLLLCMIMLATRFYNTAPVWLTVVAPTLLCSFGTWRLLRWLPSGVRARSDTELVRDVRFIARSGAIAGAVSVCWALLLYGYGDDHQRALVQLVVTIGCLTAILGMPHAPQTALRMGLVVILPAALFFMTSGQTDAPYVAMIELMMFALVIHVTFGHHRDFVKLDISKRKLARREAHAARLADENLAHAMYDPLTGALNRRAILRQLDQLSADVSTPQPWLALIDLDGFKLINDTYGHAAGDAVLRAVSARIAECAHLLAYGRLGGDEFAAVFDGALDCRAAVASMEALSVSIRQPIVDRGAVLRLSACVGLRRTDSLAVGESVERADAALYKAKAKADGSVAVFEADDEIALQQKRRTTRSFNECDLDARLRLLFQPMFDADQGRVVRFEALARWSPDGKVWLSADHFMPLAEATGRTDDLTGQV
;
A
#
# COMPACT_ATOMS: atom_id res chain seq x y z
N MET A 1 -18.80 -9.18 -35.83
CA MET A 1 -19.83 -10.16 -35.38
C MET A 1 -19.34 -11.62 -35.29
N ARG A 2 -18.76 -12.24 -36.33
CA ARG A 2 -18.31 -13.66 -36.25
C ARG A 2 -17.22 -13.96 -35.20
N ARG A 3 -16.34 -12.99 -34.89
CA ARG A 3 -15.30 -13.14 -33.83
C ARG A 3 -15.85 -13.01 -32.40
N SER A 4 -16.92 -12.26 -32.16
CA SER A 4 -17.56 -12.14 -30.83
C SER A 4 -18.41 -13.36 -30.50
N LEU A 5 -19.09 -13.94 -31.50
CA LEU A 5 -19.80 -15.22 -31.39
C LEU A 5 -18.85 -16.41 -31.13
N ARG A 6 -17.69 -16.48 -31.80
CA ARG A 6 -16.69 -17.53 -31.50
C ARG A 6 -16.12 -17.44 -30.09
N ARG A 7 -15.88 -16.23 -29.55
CA ARG A 7 -15.46 -16.02 -28.15
C ARG A 7 -16.59 -16.31 -27.14
N ALA A 8 -17.84 -16.15 -27.53
CA ALA A 8 -19.00 -16.50 -26.70
C ALA A 8 -19.32 -18.01 -26.71
N LEU A 9 -18.80 -18.77 -27.69
CA LEU A 9 -19.00 -20.22 -27.88
C LEU A 9 -17.84 -21.09 -27.37
N THR A 10 -16.71 -20.50 -26.96
CA THR A 10 -15.60 -21.23 -26.31
C THR A 10 -15.93 -21.53 -24.85
N THR A 11 -15.91 -22.81 -24.48
CA THR A 11 -16.10 -23.36 -23.11
C THR A 11 -15.68 -22.36 -22.05
N PRO A 12 -16.56 -21.98 -21.08
CA PRO A 12 -16.23 -20.94 -20.13
C PRO A 12 -14.90 -21.29 -19.48
N ARG A 13 -13.91 -20.41 -19.67
CA ARG A 13 -12.57 -20.44 -19.07
C ARG A 13 -12.60 -20.26 -17.55
N ILE A 14 -13.71 -20.61 -16.90
CA ILE A 14 -13.89 -20.65 -15.44
C ILE A 14 -13.02 -21.78 -14.86
N ALA A 15 -12.69 -22.81 -15.65
CA ALA A 15 -11.93 -23.98 -15.19
C ALA A 15 -10.40 -23.93 -15.39
N THR A 16 -9.80 -22.81 -15.79
CA THR A 16 -8.34 -22.76 -16.08
C THR A 16 -7.62 -21.53 -15.54
N GLY A 17 -8.17 -20.78 -14.58
CA GLY A 17 -7.56 -19.51 -14.16
C GLY A 17 -7.13 -19.39 -12.71
N ASN A 18 -7.87 -19.95 -11.76
CA ASN A 18 -7.57 -19.83 -10.32
C ASN A 18 -8.36 -20.88 -9.53
N GLU A 19 -7.70 -21.66 -8.69
CA GLU A 19 -8.32 -22.73 -7.87
C GLU A 19 -9.45 -22.18 -6.97
N ALA A 20 -9.24 -20.98 -6.41
CA ALA A 20 -10.23 -20.25 -5.62
C ALA A 20 -11.53 -19.90 -6.38
N SER A 21 -11.47 -19.73 -7.70
CA SER A 21 -12.67 -19.47 -8.52
C SER A 21 -13.51 -20.74 -8.72
N VAL A 22 -12.88 -21.91 -8.71
CA VAL A 22 -13.58 -23.20 -8.90
C VAL A 22 -14.29 -23.62 -7.64
N ARG A 23 -13.67 -23.44 -6.46
CA ARG A 23 -14.31 -23.74 -5.16
C ARG A 23 -15.61 -22.96 -4.96
N ARG A 24 -15.59 -21.64 -5.18
CA ARG A 24 -16.80 -20.79 -5.10
C ARG A 24 -17.90 -21.24 -6.06
N TYR A 25 -17.53 -21.68 -7.26
CA TYR A 25 -18.49 -22.20 -8.23
C TYR A 25 -19.08 -23.54 -7.78
N ALA A 26 -18.25 -24.44 -7.24
CA ALA A 26 -18.70 -25.73 -6.70
C ALA A 26 -19.61 -25.56 -5.47
N GLU A 27 -19.33 -24.60 -4.60
CA GLU A 27 -20.19 -24.25 -3.47
C GLU A 27 -21.57 -23.79 -3.93
N ASN A 28 -21.65 -22.92 -4.94
CA ASN A 28 -22.93 -22.49 -5.51
C ASN A 28 -23.70 -23.67 -6.13
N LEU A 29 -23.03 -24.54 -6.89
CA LEU A 29 -23.63 -25.78 -7.40
C LEU A 29 -24.14 -26.70 -6.27
N SER A 30 -23.47 -26.73 -5.11
CA SER A 30 -23.88 -27.58 -3.98
C SER A 30 -25.25 -27.24 -3.39
N PHE A 31 -25.71 -25.99 -3.57
CA PHE A 31 -27.04 -25.58 -3.14
C PHE A 31 -28.10 -25.90 -4.21
N ASN A 32 -27.76 -25.76 -5.48
CA ASN A 32 -28.72 -25.92 -6.58
C ASN A 32 -28.90 -27.40 -7.00
N VAL A 33 -27.79 -28.14 -7.15
CA VAL A 33 -27.78 -29.52 -7.69
C VAL A 33 -28.67 -30.47 -6.89
N PRO A 34 -28.64 -30.52 -5.54
CA PRO A 34 -29.52 -31.41 -4.78
C PRO A 34 -31.01 -31.13 -4.99
N VAL A 35 -31.39 -29.85 -5.07
CA VAL A 35 -32.79 -29.44 -5.29
C VAL A 35 -33.28 -29.88 -6.67
N ILE A 36 -32.47 -29.68 -7.71
CA ILE A 36 -32.78 -30.09 -9.08
C ILE A 36 -32.96 -31.59 -9.19
N TYR A 37 -32.02 -32.37 -8.66
CA TYR A 37 -32.12 -33.82 -8.72
C TYR A 37 -33.25 -34.35 -7.85
N GLY A 38 -33.55 -33.72 -6.71
CA GLY A 38 -34.73 -34.07 -5.91
C GLY A 38 -36.03 -33.91 -6.69
N MET A 39 -36.16 -32.80 -7.43
CA MET A 39 -37.31 -32.56 -8.30
C MET A 39 -37.39 -33.55 -9.47
N LEU A 40 -36.26 -33.83 -10.15
CA LEU A 40 -36.20 -34.80 -11.25
C LEU A 40 -36.54 -36.23 -10.78
N LEU A 41 -36.07 -36.63 -9.61
CA LEU A 41 -36.38 -37.92 -9.00
C LEU A 41 -37.88 -38.05 -8.72
N LEU A 42 -38.50 -37.01 -8.15
CA LEU A 42 -39.94 -36.96 -7.92
C LEU A 42 -40.72 -37.11 -9.24
N CYS A 43 -40.31 -36.35 -10.27
CA CYS A 43 -40.88 -36.43 -11.61
C CYS A 43 -40.80 -37.85 -12.22
N MET A 44 -39.64 -38.50 -12.10
CA MET A 44 -39.42 -39.86 -12.63
C MET A 44 -40.29 -40.89 -11.89
N ILE A 45 -40.34 -40.83 -10.56
CA ILE A 45 -41.16 -41.73 -9.74
C ILE A 45 -42.65 -41.55 -10.06
N MET A 46 -43.11 -40.31 -10.19
CA MET A 46 -44.51 -40.00 -10.52
C MET A 46 -44.93 -40.57 -11.87
N LEU A 47 -44.06 -40.48 -12.89
CA LEU A 47 -44.36 -41.02 -14.21
C LEU A 47 -44.31 -42.56 -14.21
N ALA A 48 -43.33 -43.15 -13.52
CA ALA A 48 -43.21 -44.60 -13.39
C ALA A 48 -44.42 -45.25 -12.72
N THR A 49 -44.93 -44.67 -11.62
CA THR A 49 -46.12 -45.17 -10.92
C THR A 49 -47.39 -45.03 -11.75
N ARG A 50 -47.54 -43.92 -12.48
CA ARG A 50 -48.73 -43.69 -13.31
C ARG A 50 -48.83 -44.65 -14.50
N PHE A 51 -47.71 -45.11 -15.03
CA PHE A 51 -47.66 -46.00 -16.20
C PHE A 51 -47.51 -47.49 -15.82
N TYR A 52 -47.44 -47.82 -14.53
CA TYR A 52 -47.13 -49.18 -14.05
C TYR A 52 -48.01 -50.28 -14.66
N ASN A 53 -49.30 -49.99 -14.87
CA ASN A 53 -50.26 -50.94 -15.44
C ASN A 53 -50.47 -50.80 -16.96
N THR A 54 -49.88 -49.80 -17.61
CA THR A 54 -50.11 -49.50 -19.03
C THR A 54 -48.90 -49.74 -19.92
N ALA A 55 -47.68 -49.62 -19.39
CA ALA A 55 -46.44 -49.82 -20.12
C ALA A 55 -45.65 -51.04 -19.63
N PRO A 56 -44.74 -51.61 -20.46
CA PRO A 56 -43.93 -52.76 -20.08
C PRO A 56 -43.08 -52.53 -18.82
N VAL A 57 -42.86 -53.60 -18.04
CA VAL A 57 -42.10 -53.57 -16.77
C VAL A 57 -40.69 -52.96 -16.92
N TRP A 58 -40.03 -53.17 -18.05
CA TRP A 58 -38.69 -52.59 -18.27
C TRP A 58 -38.72 -51.05 -18.33
N LEU A 59 -39.83 -50.46 -18.76
CA LEU A 59 -40.00 -49.02 -18.91
C LEU A 59 -40.56 -48.38 -17.63
N THR A 60 -41.30 -49.12 -16.81
CA THR A 60 -41.94 -48.62 -15.57
C THR A 60 -41.16 -48.94 -14.30
N VAL A 61 -40.29 -49.95 -14.33
CA VAL A 61 -39.48 -50.38 -13.17
C VAL A 61 -38.00 -50.26 -13.49
N VAL A 62 -37.48 -51.00 -14.48
CA VAL A 62 -36.01 -51.12 -14.69
C VAL A 62 -35.37 -49.77 -15.05
N ALA A 63 -35.87 -49.10 -16.11
CA ALA A 63 -35.32 -47.83 -16.55
C ALA A 63 -35.43 -46.71 -15.49
N PRO A 64 -36.59 -46.52 -14.82
CA PRO A 64 -36.71 -45.56 -13.71
C PRO A 64 -35.78 -45.86 -12.54
N THR A 65 -35.62 -47.14 -12.15
CA THR A 65 -34.70 -47.50 -11.06
C THR A 65 -33.26 -47.12 -11.40
N LEU A 66 -32.81 -47.35 -12.64
CA LEU A 66 -31.46 -46.95 -13.07
C LEU A 66 -31.29 -45.42 -13.08
N LEU A 67 -32.25 -44.69 -13.65
CA LEU A 67 -32.21 -43.23 -13.70
C LEU A 67 -32.27 -42.61 -12.31
N CYS A 68 -33.12 -43.13 -11.43
CA CYS A 68 -33.24 -42.68 -10.04
C CYS A 68 -32.00 -43.02 -9.19
N SER A 69 -31.37 -44.17 -9.44
CA SER A 69 -30.11 -44.53 -8.77
C SER A 69 -29.01 -43.55 -9.14
N PHE A 70 -28.90 -43.21 -10.42
CA PHE A 70 -27.94 -42.22 -10.90
C PHE A 70 -28.23 -40.80 -10.38
N GLY A 71 -29.50 -40.40 -10.38
CA GLY A 71 -29.94 -39.11 -9.84
C GLY A 71 -29.66 -38.97 -8.35
N THR A 72 -29.97 -40.01 -7.57
CA THR A 72 -29.70 -40.08 -6.12
C THR A 72 -28.20 -40.01 -5.84
N TRP A 73 -27.37 -40.75 -6.58
CA TRP A 73 -25.92 -40.68 -6.45
C TRP A 73 -25.40 -39.25 -6.68
N ARG A 74 -25.91 -38.55 -7.70
CA ARG A 74 -25.53 -37.15 -7.96
C ARG A 74 -26.01 -36.19 -6.89
N LEU A 75 -27.25 -36.34 -6.41
CA LEU A 75 -27.83 -35.54 -5.35
C LEU A 75 -26.94 -35.62 -4.10
N LEU A 76 -26.65 -36.84 -3.64
CA LEU A 76 -25.84 -37.07 -2.44
C LEU A 76 -24.40 -36.57 -2.64
N ARG A 77 -23.81 -36.82 -3.81
CA ARG A 77 -22.44 -36.37 -4.13
C ARG A 77 -22.32 -34.84 -4.16
N TRP A 78 -23.40 -34.09 -4.34
CA TRP A 78 -23.36 -32.62 -4.39
C TRP A 78 -23.93 -31.94 -3.14
N LEU A 79 -24.17 -32.68 -2.05
CA LEU A 79 -24.53 -32.07 -0.78
C LEU A 79 -23.44 -31.09 -0.29
N PRO A 80 -23.82 -29.95 0.32
CA PRO A 80 -22.86 -28.93 0.75
C PRO A 80 -21.74 -29.46 1.67
N SER A 81 -22.06 -30.40 2.57
CA SER A 81 -21.08 -31.05 3.45
C SER A 81 -20.01 -31.81 2.66
N GLY A 82 -20.42 -32.58 1.65
CA GLY A 82 -19.49 -33.34 0.80
C GLY A 82 -18.67 -32.46 -0.14
N VAL A 83 -19.18 -31.31 -0.59
CA VAL A 83 -18.42 -30.34 -1.41
C VAL A 83 -17.32 -29.66 -0.60
N ARG A 84 -17.62 -29.25 0.64
CA ARG A 84 -16.63 -28.59 1.53
C ARG A 84 -15.46 -29.48 1.88
N ALA A 85 -15.69 -30.78 2.05
CA ALA A 85 -14.67 -31.77 2.42
C ALA A 85 -13.69 -32.14 1.30
N ARG A 86 -13.97 -31.77 0.03
CA ARG A 86 -13.14 -32.14 -1.13
C ARG A 86 -12.00 -31.16 -1.39
N SER A 87 -10.93 -31.68 -1.98
CA SER A 87 -9.80 -30.88 -2.46
C SER A 87 -10.13 -30.10 -3.73
N ASP A 88 -9.39 -29.02 -4.02
CA ASP A 88 -9.64 -28.18 -5.19
C ASP A 88 -9.45 -28.93 -6.52
N THR A 89 -8.51 -29.88 -6.58
CA THR A 89 -8.26 -30.71 -7.77
C THR A 89 -9.42 -31.69 -8.03
N GLU A 90 -9.99 -32.27 -6.99
CA GLU A 90 -11.19 -33.12 -7.08
C GLU A 90 -12.41 -32.32 -7.53
N LEU A 91 -12.60 -31.11 -6.98
CA LEU A 91 -13.70 -30.22 -7.36
C LEU A 91 -13.64 -29.83 -8.84
N VAL A 92 -12.46 -29.53 -9.37
CA VAL A 92 -12.27 -29.25 -10.81
C VAL A 92 -12.73 -30.44 -11.67
N ARG A 93 -12.36 -31.67 -11.28
CA ARG A 93 -12.75 -32.88 -12.01
C ARG A 93 -14.25 -33.11 -11.94
N ASP A 94 -14.85 -33.00 -10.76
CA ASP A 94 -16.28 -33.20 -10.53
C ASP A 94 -17.14 -32.15 -11.26
N VAL A 95 -16.73 -30.88 -11.26
CA VAL A 95 -17.40 -29.79 -12.01
C VAL A 95 -17.38 -30.06 -13.52
N ARG A 96 -16.26 -30.54 -14.07
CA ARG A 96 -16.19 -30.90 -15.50
C ARG A 96 -17.06 -32.12 -15.81
N PHE A 97 -17.06 -33.09 -14.90
CA PHE A 97 -17.85 -34.31 -15.05
C PHE A 97 -19.34 -33.97 -15.06
N ILE A 98 -19.86 -33.21 -14.09
CA ILE A 98 -21.29 -32.85 -14.01
C ILE A 98 -21.74 -32.07 -15.25
N ALA A 99 -20.91 -31.14 -15.76
CA ALA A 99 -21.23 -30.36 -16.94
C ALA A 99 -21.35 -31.22 -18.22
N ARG A 100 -20.53 -32.26 -18.38
CA ARG A 100 -20.57 -33.15 -19.55
C ARG A 100 -21.66 -34.21 -19.45
N SER A 101 -21.70 -34.88 -18.30
CA SER A 101 -22.60 -36.01 -18.10
C SER A 101 -24.04 -35.58 -17.81
N GLY A 102 -24.29 -34.31 -17.46
CA GLY A 102 -25.65 -33.78 -17.26
C GLY A 102 -26.51 -33.78 -18.51
N ALA A 103 -25.97 -33.35 -19.66
CA ALA A 103 -26.72 -33.31 -20.92
C ALA A 103 -27.11 -34.72 -21.40
N ILE A 104 -26.19 -35.69 -21.25
CA ILE A 104 -26.44 -37.09 -21.60
C ILE A 104 -27.54 -37.66 -20.71
N ALA A 105 -27.43 -37.50 -19.39
CA ALA A 105 -28.43 -37.99 -18.46
C ALA A 105 -29.82 -37.36 -18.69
N GLY A 106 -29.86 -36.06 -19.00
CA GLY A 106 -31.10 -35.38 -19.39
C GLY A 106 -31.70 -35.97 -20.67
N ALA A 107 -30.89 -36.20 -21.70
CA ALA A 107 -31.35 -36.78 -22.97
C ALA A 107 -31.91 -38.19 -22.79
N VAL A 108 -31.24 -39.03 -22.00
CA VAL A 108 -31.72 -40.39 -21.68
C VAL A 108 -33.04 -40.32 -20.90
N SER A 109 -33.15 -39.41 -19.94
CA SER A 109 -34.37 -39.22 -19.13
C SER A 109 -35.56 -38.78 -19.98
N VAL A 110 -35.34 -37.82 -20.88
CA VAL A 110 -36.39 -37.37 -21.81
C VAL A 110 -36.75 -38.47 -22.80
N CYS A 111 -35.76 -39.15 -23.39
CA CYS A 111 -36.02 -40.28 -24.28
C CYS A 111 -36.87 -41.37 -23.61
N TRP A 112 -36.56 -41.72 -22.36
CA TRP A 112 -37.36 -42.64 -21.55
C TRP A 112 -38.81 -42.14 -21.37
N ALA A 113 -39.01 -40.86 -21.02
CA ALA A 113 -40.34 -40.29 -20.87
C ALA A 113 -41.13 -40.25 -22.20
N LEU A 114 -40.47 -39.96 -23.31
CA LEU A 114 -41.07 -39.99 -24.64
C LEU A 114 -41.44 -41.41 -25.10
N LEU A 115 -40.69 -42.44 -24.69
CA LEU A 115 -41.06 -43.83 -24.94
C LEU A 115 -42.35 -44.21 -24.19
N LEU A 116 -42.56 -43.71 -22.98
CA LEU A 116 -43.81 -43.91 -22.23
C LEU A 116 -45.01 -43.27 -22.93
N TYR A 117 -44.80 -42.15 -23.62
CA TYR A 117 -45.85 -41.43 -24.36
C TYR A 117 -46.62 -42.33 -25.34
N GLY A 118 -45.94 -43.31 -25.96
CA GLY A 118 -46.54 -44.24 -26.92
C GLY A 118 -47.57 -45.19 -26.31
N TYR A 119 -47.49 -45.47 -25.00
CA TYR A 119 -48.36 -46.39 -24.27
C TYR A 119 -49.50 -45.71 -23.52
N GLY A 120 -49.48 -44.38 -23.43
CA GLY A 120 -50.39 -43.62 -22.56
C GLY A 120 -51.77 -43.35 -23.19
N ASP A 121 -52.78 -43.22 -22.34
CA ASP A 121 -54.03 -42.51 -22.65
C ASP A 121 -53.80 -40.98 -22.70
N ASP A 122 -54.80 -40.19 -23.11
CA ASP A 122 -54.64 -38.74 -23.28
C ASP A 122 -54.24 -38.02 -21.99
N HIS A 123 -54.73 -38.47 -20.82
CA HIS A 123 -54.34 -37.90 -19.53
C HIS A 123 -52.89 -38.25 -19.15
N GLN A 124 -52.47 -39.49 -19.42
CA GLN A 124 -51.10 -39.95 -19.21
C GLN A 124 -50.12 -39.23 -20.14
N ARG A 125 -50.52 -38.97 -21.39
CA ARG A 125 -49.75 -38.20 -22.37
C ARG A 125 -49.60 -36.73 -21.96
N ALA A 126 -50.67 -36.11 -21.46
CA ALA A 126 -50.60 -34.77 -20.88
C ALA A 126 -49.66 -34.71 -19.65
N LEU A 127 -49.67 -35.76 -18.81
CA LEU A 127 -48.73 -35.84 -17.68
C LEU A 127 -47.27 -35.96 -18.15
N VAL A 128 -46.98 -36.76 -19.19
CA VAL A 128 -45.63 -36.85 -19.79
C VAL A 128 -45.18 -35.46 -20.26
N GLN A 129 -46.04 -34.74 -20.99
CA GLN A 129 -45.75 -33.39 -21.49
C GLN A 129 -45.39 -32.43 -20.36
N LEU A 130 -46.19 -32.41 -19.28
CA LEU A 130 -45.95 -31.58 -18.11
C LEU A 130 -44.61 -31.93 -17.44
N VAL A 131 -44.36 -33.22 -17.21
CA VAL A 131 -43.15 -33.70 -16.53
C VAL A 131 -41.89 -33.43 -17.34
N VAL A 132 -41.92 -33.67 -18.66
CA VAL A 132 -40.79 -33.37 -19.55
C VAL A 132 -40.50 -31.87 -19.55
N THR A 133 -41.52 -31.03 -19.69
CA THR A 133 -41.38 -29.57 -19.68
C THR A 133 -40.74 -29.08 -18.38
N ILE A 134 -41.27 -29.53 -17.23
CA ILE A 134 -40.72 -29.16 -15.92
C ILE A 134 -39.28 -29.66 -15.76
N GLY A 135 -39.00 -30.93 -16.11
CA GLY A 135 -37.66 -31.50 -15.99
C GLY A 135 -36.63 -30.78 -16.86
N CYS A 136 -37.01 -30.41 -18.08
CA CYS A 136 -36.21 -29.60 -19.00
C CYS A 136 -35.88 -28.22 -18.40
N LEU A 137 -36.87 -27.51 -17.85
CA LEU A 137 -36.68 -26.18 -17.26
C LEU A 137 -35.79 -26.23 -16.02
N THR A 138 -36.02 -27.19 -15.12
CA THR A 138 -35.23 -27.38 -13.91
C THR A 138 -33.77 -27.69 -14.23
N ALA A 139 -33.51 -28.48 -15.28
CA ALA A 139 -32.14 -28.79 -15.71
C ALA A 139 -31.35 -27.55 -16.15
N ILE A 140 -32.00 -26.55 -16.76
CA ILE A 140 -31.34 -25.32 -17.22
C ILE A 140 -31.11 -24.35 -16.07
N LEU A 141 -32.14 -24.13 -15.24
CA LEU A 141 -32.07 -23.20 -14.09
C LEU A 141 -30.96 -23.60 -13.11
N GLY A 142 -30.61 -24.88 -13.09
CA GLY A 142 -29.52 -25.40 -12.29
C GLY A 142 -28.10 -25.02 -12.66
N MET A 143 -27.91 -24.34 -13.79
CA MET A 143 -26.60 -24.00 -14.34
C MET A 143 -26.41 -22.47 -14.53
N PRO A 144 -26.62 -21.63 -13.49
CA PRO A 144 -26.75 -20.17 -13.64
C PRO A 144 -25.47 -19.46 -14.13
N HIS A 145 -24.29 -20.08 -14.02
CA HIS A 145 -23.01 -19.49 -14.46
C HIS A 145 -22.33 -20.28 -15.59
N ALA A 146 -23.04 -21.21 -16.22
CA ALA A 146 -22.53 -22.00 -17.34
C ALA A 146 -23.47 -21.91 -18.56
N PRO A 147 -23.59 -20.72 -19.19
CA PRO A 147 -24.55 -20.47 -20.28
C PRO A 147 -24.37 -21.41 -21.47
N GLN A 148 -23.16 -21.91 -21.71
CA GLN A 148 -22.90 -22.87 -22.79
C GLN A 148 -23.33 -24.29 -22.44
N THR A 149 -23.27 -24.68 -21.17
CA THR A 149 -23.81 -25.96 -20.71
C THR A 149 -25.33 -25.94 -20.81
N ALA A 150 -25.95 -24.84 -20.38
CA ALA A 150 -27.38 -24.58 -20.55
C ALA A 150 -27.81 -24.63 -22.03
N LEU A 151 -27.06 -23.96 -22.93
CA LEU A 151 -27.32 -24.00 -24.37
C LEU A 151 -27.21 -25.42 -24.95
N ARG A 152 -26.16 -26.17 -24.59
CA ARG A 152 -25.99 -27.57 -25.04
C ARG A 152 -27.10 -28.47 -24.52
N MET A 153 -27.51 -28.30 -23.27
CA MET A 153 -28.64 -29.05 -22.70
C MET A 153 -29.93 -28.75 -23.48
N GLY A 154 -30.23 -27.49 -23.78
CA GLY A 154 -31.43 -27.17 -24.56
C GLY A 154 -31.40 -27.73 -25.98
N LEU A 155 -30.25 -27.70 -26.66
CA LEU A 155 -30.11 -28.29 -27.99
C LEU A 155 -30.29 -29.81 -28.00
N VAL A 156 -29.82 -30.50 -26.95
CA VAL A 156 -29.82 -31.98 -26.90
C VAL A 156 -31.10 -32.54 -26.28
N VAL A 157 -31.77 -31.78 -25.42
CA VAL A 157 -32.89 -32.28 -24.60
C VAL A 157 -34.20 -31.62 -25.00
N ILE A 158 -34.27 -30.29 -25.01
CA ILE A 158 -35.52 -29.54 -25.25
C ILE A 158 -35.91 -29.55 -26.73
N LEU A 159 -34.97 -29.29 -27.63
CA LEU A 159 -35.30 -29.19 -29.05
C LEU A 159 -35.87 -30.52 -29.61
N PRO A 160 -35.30 -31.71 -29.29
CA PRO A 160 -35.90 -32.98 -29.69
C PRO A 160 -37.25 -33.26 -29.05
N ALA A 161 -37.45 -32.90 -27.77
CA ALA A 161 -38.73 -33.07 -27.08
C ALA A 161 -39.84 -32.22 -27.71
N ALA A 162 -39.54 -30.93 -27.96
CA ALA A 162 -40.45 -30.01 -28.63
C ALA A 162 -40.79 -30.51 -30.04
N LEU A 163 -39.80 -30.96 -30.82
CA LEU A 163 -40.04 -31.51 -32.16
C LEU A 163 -40.95 -32.74 -32.11
N PHE A 164 -40.72 -33.66 -31.16
CA PHE A 164 -41.56 -34.83 -30.96
C PHE A 164 -43.01 -34.41 -30.67
N PHE A 165 -43.25 -33.51 -29.72
CA PHE A 165 -44.58 -33.00 -29.40
C PHE A 165 -45.26 -32.26 -30.55
N MET A 166 -44.51 -31.57 -31.41
CA MET A 166 -45.07 -30.96 -32.62
C MET A 166 -45.56 -31.99 -33.64
N THR A 167 -44.95 -33.19 -33.66
CA THR A 167 -45.27 -34.26 -34.63
C THR A 167 -46.16 -35.38 -34.08
N SER A 168 -46.52 -35.33 -32.79
CA SER A 168 -47.18 -36.45 -32.11
C SER A 168 -48.66 -36.62 -32.45
N GLY A 169 -49.28 -35.68 -33.17
CA GLY A 169 -50.66 -35.74 -33.63
C GLY A 169 -51.72 -35.45 -32.56
N GLN A 170 -51.34 -35.12 -31.33
CA GLN A 170 -52.26 -34.65 -30.28
C GLN A 170 -52.59 -33.16 -30.44
N THR A 171 -53.80 -32.77 -30.05
CA THR A 171 -54.27 -31.38 -30.14
C THR A 171 -53.48 -30.43 -29.24
N ASP A 172 -53.09 -30.90 -28.05
CA ASP A 172 -52.52 -30.04 -27.01
C ASP A 172 -50.98 -29.97 -27.06
N ALA A 173 -50.35 -30.98 -27.66
CA ALA A 173 -48.89 -31.15 -27.69
C ALA A 173 -48.14 -29.99 -28.38
N PRO A 174 -48.62 -29.41 -29.51
CA PRO A 174 -47.96 -28.27 -30.15
C PRO A 174 -47.91 -27.01 -29.26
N TYR A 175 -48.95 -26.78 -28.45
CA TYR A 175 -49.00 -25.63 -27.55
C TYR A 175 -47.96 -25.78 -26.42
N VAL A 176 -47.82 -26.98 -25.87
CA VAL A 176 -46.78 -27.28 -24.86
C VAL A 176 -45.38 -27.07 -25.45
N ALA A 177 -45.12 -27.57 -26.67
CA ALA A 177 -43.84 -27.38 -27.35
C ALA A 177 -43.49 -25.90 -27.55
N MET A 178 -44.49 -25.06 -27.90
CA MET A 178 -44.30 -23.62 -28.07
C MET A 178 -43.94 -22.94 -26.74
N ILE A 179 -44.62 -23.29 -25.64
CA ILE A 179 -44.31 -22.79 -24.29
C ILE A 179 -42.89 -23.22 -23.87
N GLU A 180 -42.52 -24.47 -24.12
CA GLU A 180 -41.20 -25.01 -23.79
C GLU A 180 -40.08 -24.25 -24.53
N LEU A 181 -40.25 -24.01 -25.83
CA LEU A 181 -39.28 -23.24 -26.63
C LEU A 181 -39.19 -21.77 -26.21
N MET A 182 -40.33 -21.14 -25.91
CA MET A 182 -40.37 -19.75 -25.41
C MET A 182 -39.66 -19.63 -24.05
N MET A 183 -39.95 -20.54 -23.12
CA MET A 183 -39.31 -20.56 -21.81
C MET A 183 -37.80 -20.83 -21.93
N PHE A 184 -37.39 -21.73 -22.82
CA PHE A 184 -35.97 -21.96 -23.09
C PHE A 184 -35.25 -20.68 -23.55
N ALA A 185 -35.85 -19.95 -24.49
CA ALA A 185 -35.29 -18.69 -24.97
C ALA A 185 -35.16 -17.64 -23.85
N LEU A 186 -36.17 -17.51 -22.98
CA LEU A 186 -36.15 -16.60 -21.83
C LEU A 186 -35.05 -16.96 -20.82
N VAL A 187 -34.99 -18.24 -20.41
CA VAL A 187 -34.01 -18.70 -19.41
C VAL A 187 -32.59 -18.55 -19.95
N ILE A 188 -32.36 -18.84 -21.24
CA ILE A 188 -31.07 -18.58 -21.88
C ILE A 188 -30.72 -17.09 -21.84
N HIS A 189 -31.65 -16.20 -22.22
CA HIS A 189 -31.42 -14.75 -22.14
C HIS A 189 -31.01 -14.29 -20.74
N VAL A 190 -31.77 -14.71 -19.72
CA VAL A 190 -31.51 -14.40 -18.30
C VAL A 190 -30.15 -14.96 -17.85
N THR A 191 -29.82 -16.21 -18.19
CA THR A 191 -28.55 -16.86 -17.82
C THR A 191 -27.35 -16.13 -18.42
N PHE A 192 -27.45 -15.69 -19.68
CA PHE A 192 -26.40 -14.88 -20.31
C PHE A 192 -26.27 -13.49 -19.66
N GLY A 193 -27.38 -12.89 -19.20
CA GLY A 193 -27.40 -11.68 -18.40
C GLY A 193 -26.61 -11.83 -17.08
N HIS A 194 -27.00 -12.80 -16.26
CA HIS A 194 -26.33 -13.09 -14.98
C HIS A 194 -24.83 -13.38 -15.14
N HIS A 195 -24.43 -14.09 -16.20
CA HIS A 195 -23.02 -14.35 -16.46
C HIS A 195 -22.23 -13.05 -16.73
N ARG A 196 -22.80 -12.10 -17.49
CA ARG A 196 -22.14 -10.81 -17.77
C ARG A 196 -21.96 -9.99 -16.49
N ASP A 197 -22.98 -9.95 -15.63
CA ASP A 197 -22.92 -9.18 -14.38
C ASP A 197 -21.93 -9.78 -13.39
N PHE A 198 -21.89 -11.11 -13.30
CA PHE A 198 -20.89 -11.82 -12.50
C PHE A 198 -19.45 -11.47 -12.93
N VAL A 199 -19.16 -11.50 -14.25
CA VAL A 199 -17.82 -11.16 -14.77
C VAL A 199 -17.47 -9.69 -14.49
N LYS A 200 -18.42 -8.76 -14.66
CA LYS A 200 -18.21 -7.34 -14.34
C LYS A 200 -17.88 -7.14 -12.86
N LEU A 201 -18.64 -7.77 -11.97
CA LEU A 201 -18.43 -7.65 -10.53
C LEU A 201 -17.06 -8.21 -10.10
N ASP A 202 -16.63 -9.35 -10.65
CA ASP A 202 -15.32 -9.93 -10.32
C ASP A 202 -14.16 -9.01 -10.75
N ILE A 203 -14.25 -8.45 -11.97
CA ILE A 203 -13.24 -7.49 -12.47
C ILE A 203 -13.20 -6.23 -11.61
N SER A 204 -14.36 -5.66 -11.27
CA SER A 204 -14.47 -4.46 -10.42
C SER A 204 -13.89 -4.69 -9.04
N LYS A 205 -14.19 -5.83 -8.40
CA LYS A 205 -13.62 -6.20 -7.09
C LYS A 205 -12.10 -6.31 -7.14
N ARG A 206 -11.55 -6.95 -8.18
CA ARG A 206 -10.09 -7.05 -8.36
C ARG A 206 -9.43 -5.69 -8.58
N LYS A 207 -10.10 -4.78 -9.31
CA LYS A 207 -9.59 -3.42 -9.56
C LYS A 207 -9.56 -2.59 -8.27
N LEU A 208 -10.57 -2.71 -7.42
CA LEU A 208 -10.63 -2.02 -6.14
C LEU A 208 -9.52 -2.48 -5.20
N ALA A 209 -9.35 -3.79 -5.02
CA ALA A 209 -8.30 -4.35 -4.17
C ALA A 209 -6.89 -3.91 -4.59
N ARG A 210 -6.62 -3.80 -5.90
CA ARG A 210 -5.35 -3.27 -6.41
C ARG A 210 -5.14 -1.79 -6.11
N ARG A 211 -6.20 -0.97 -6.18
CA ARG A 211 -6.13 0.45 -5.86
C ARG A 211 -5.88 0.68 -4.38
N GLU A 212 -6.55 -0.08 -3.52
CA GLU A 212 -6.34 -0.01 -2.07
C GLU A 212 -4.91 -0.39 -1.69
N ALA A 213 -4.39 -1.50 -2.26
CA ALA A 213 -2.99 -1.90 -2.02
C ALA A 213 -1.98 -0.86 -2.52
N HIS A 214 -2.25 -0.21 -3.66
CA HIS A 214 -1.36 0.84 -4.17
C HIS A 214 -1.42 2.11 -3.32
N ALA A 215 -2.61 2.54 -2.90
CA ALA A 215 -2.79 3.70 -2.03
C ALA A 215 -2.13 3.50 -0.66
N ALA A 216 -2.22 2.29 -0.09
CA ALA A 216 -1.55 1.94 1.15
C ALA A 216 -0.02 2.06 1.02
N ARG A 217 0.57 1.54 -0.06
CA ARG A 217 2.02 1.67 -0.31
C ARG A 217 2.46 3.12 -0.44
N LEU A 218 1.72 3.93 -1.20
CA LEU A 218 2.05 5.36 -1.35
C LEU A 218 1.91 6.11 -0.02
N ALA A 219 0.94 5.74 0.82
CA ALA A 219 0.80 6.31 2.16
C ALA A 219 2.02 5.97 3.04
N ASP A 220 2.46 4.71 3.04
CA ASP A 220 3.65 4.28 3.79
C ASP A 220 4.92 4.97 3.29
N GLU A 221 5.12 5.05 1.97
CA GLU A 221 6.26 5.76 1.36
C GLU A 221 6.24 7.25 1.72
N ASN A 222 5.08 7.90 1.66
CA ASN A 222 4.94 9.30 2.06
C ASN A 222 5.20 9.52 3.55
N LEU A 223 4.79 8.59 4.42
CA LEU A 223 5.09 8.65 5.85
C LEU A 223 6.59 8.49 6.09
N ALA A 224 7.24 7.54 5.41
CA ALA A 224 8.67 7.36 5.50
C ALA A 224 9.44 8.62 5.05
N HIS A 225 9.09 9.20 3.89
CA HIS A 225 9.68 10.46 3.43
C HIS A 225 9.38 11.65 4.34
N ALA A 226 8.22 11.65 4.99
CA ALA A 226 7.85 12.70 5.94
C ALA A 226 8.65 12.63 7.24
N MET A 227 9.21 11.48 7.61
CA MET A 227 9.88 11.24 8.90
C MET A 227 11.39 11.06 8.82
N TYR A 228 11.91 10.44 7.76
CA TYR A 228 13.31 10.06 7.66
C TYR A 228 14.07 10.86 6.61
N ASP A 229 15.36 11.06 6.84
CA ASP A 229 16.30 11.56 5.84
C ASP A 229 16.63 10.42 4.85
N PRO A 230 16.42 10.61 3.54
CA PRO A 230 16.55 9.53 2.56
C PRO A 230 17.99 9.08 2.32
N LEU A 231 18.99 9.88 2.73
CA LEU A 231 20.39 9.55 2.54
C LEU A 231 20.94 8.68 3.67
N THR A 232 20.62 9.06 4.91
CA THR A 232 21.18 8.48 6.14
C THR A 232 20.25 7.48 6.82
N GLY A 233 18.93 7.56 6.56
CA GLY A 233 17.92 6.77 7.27
C GLY A 233 17.60 7.27 8.69
N ALA A 234 18.29 8.32 9.15
CA ALA A 234 18.01 8.98 10.43
C ALA A 234 16.68 9.75 10.37
N LEU A 235 16.15 10.21 11.51
CA LEU A 235 15.03 11.14 11.50
C LEU A 235 15.42 12.42 10.73
N ASN A 236 14.50 13.00 9.97
CA ASN A 236 14.73 14.32 9.39
C ASN A 236 14.54 15.42 10.44
N ARG A 237 14.95 16.65 10.12
CA ARG A 237 14.83 17.84 10.99
C ARG A 237 13.46 17.96 11.66
N ARG A 238 12.36 17.78 10.91
CA ARG A 238 11.01 17.93 11.46
C ARG A 238 10.68 16.83 12.46
N ALA A 239 11.10 15.59 12.17
CA ALA A 239 10.80 14.45 13.01
C ALA A 239 11.64 14.43 14.30
N ILE A 240 12.93 14.75 14.24
CA ILE A 240 13.78 14.80 15.45
C ILE A 240 13.34 15.92 16.41
N LEU A 241 12.96 17.09 15.89
CA LEU A 241 12.46 18.19 16.73
C LEU A 241 11.11 17.86 17.37
N ARG A 242 10.22 17.15 16.66
CA ARG A 242 8.98 16.64 17.24
C ARG A 242 9.24 15.61 18.32
N GLN A 243 10.22 14.72 18.12
CA GLN A 243 10.59 13.72 19.11
C GLN A 243 11.17 14.37 20.38
N LEU A 244 12.00 15.40 20.22
CA LEU A 244 12.51 16.21 21.33
C LEU A 244 11.37 16.87 22.12
N ASP A 245 10.40 17.47 21.42
CA ASP A 245 9.22 18.09 22.05
C ASP A 245 8.45 17.08 22.92
N GLN A 246 8.18 15.89 22.37
CA GLN A 246 7.49 14.82 23.06
C GLN A 246 8.25 14.31 24.29
N LEU A 247 9.57 14.12 24.16
CA LEU A 247 10.42 13.66 25.26
C LEU A 247 10.59 14.72 26.35
N SER A 248 10.54 16.01 26.00
CA SER A 248 10.67 17.11 26.96
C SER A 248 9.34 17.44 27.67
N ALA A 249 8.21 17.13 27.04
CA ALA A 249 6.87 17.38 27.60
C ALA A 249 6.53 16.50 28.81
N ASP A 250 7.19 15.35 28.97
CA ASP A 250 6.96 14.47 30.10
C ASP A 250 7.72 14.95 31.36
N VAL A 251 7.03 15.70 32.21
CA VAL A 251 7.58 16.24 33.46
C VAL A 251 7.81 15.14 34.51
N SER A 252 7.27 13.93 34.31
CA SER A 252 7.45 12.81 35.24
C SER A 252 8.81 12.11 35.11
N THR A 253 9.52 12.34 34.00
CA THR A 253 10.84 11.79 33.75
C THR A 253 11.92 12.89 33.78
N PRO A 254 13.18 12.53 34.08
CA PRO A 254 14.29 13.49 33.97
C PRO A 254 14.38 14.08 32.56
N GLN A 255 14.54 15.40 32.49
CA GLN A 255 14.60 16.09 31.21
C GLN A 255 15.79 15.63 30.35
N PRO A 256 15.56 15.28 29.07
CA PRO A 256 16.57 14.71 28.18
C PRO A 256 17.71 15.68 27.87
N TRP A 257 18.80 15.14 27.33
CA TRP A 257 19.90 15.94 26.79
C TRP A 257 19.78 16.07 25.27
N LEU A 258 19.89 17.29 24.76
CA LEU A 258 20.02 17.59 23.33
C LEU A 258 21.50 17.81 22.99
N ALA A 259 21.99 17.03 22.02
CA ALA A 259 23.28 17.23 21.39
C ALA A 259 23.08 17.70 19.94
N LEU A 260 23.69 18.82 19.58
CA LEU A 260 23.89 19.24 18.19
C LEU A 260 25.31 18.90 17.76
N ILE A 261 25.44 18.29 16.59
CA ILE A 261 26.68 17.72 16.07
C ILE A 261 26.92 18.30 14.68
N ASP A 262 28.12 18.80 14.44
CA ASP A 262 28.52 19.39 13.16
C ASP A 262 29.87 18.82 12.72
N LEU A 263 29.98 18.45 11.45
CA LEU A 263 31.14 17.73 10.92
C LEU A 263 32.24 18.68 10.45
N ASP A 264 33.34 18.72 11.21
CA ASP A 264 34.49 19.56 10.89
C ASP A 264 35.15 19.08 9.59
N GLY A 265 35.35 20.00 8.64
CA GLY A 265 36.02 19.70 7.37
C GLY A 265 35.18 18.91 6.36
N PHE A 266 33.88 18.74 6.56
CA PHE A 266 33.01 18.03 5.62
C PHE A 266 33.01 18.65 4.21
N LYS A 267 33.02 19.99 4.12
CA LYS A 267 33.13 20.70 2.84
C LYS A 267 34.43 20.35 2.09
N LEU A 268 35.56 20.26 2.79
CA LEU A 268 36.84 19.87 2.20
C LEU A 268 36.79 18.46 1.60
N ILE A 269 36.09 17.53 2.26
CA ILE A 269 35.88 16.17 1.72
C ILE A 269 35.09 16.23 0.42
N ASN A 270 33.99 17.00 0.39
CA ASN A 270 33.20 17.17 -0.84
C ASN A 270 34.02 17.81 -1.97
N ASP A 271 34.80 18.83 -1.66
CA ASP A 271 35.60 19.56 -2.65
C ASP A 271 36.76 18.70 -3.19
N THR A 272 37.31 17.79 -2.37
CA THR A 272 38.46 16.95 -2.75
C THR A 272 38.05 15.63 -3.40
N TYR A 273 37.01 14.96 -2.88
CA TYR A 273 36.62 13.59 -3.26
C TYR A 273 35.24 13.51 -3.91
N GLY A 274 34.53 14.63 -4.00
CA GLY A 274 33.19 14.73 -4.60
C GLY A 274 32.06 14.35 -3.63
N HIS A 275 30.83 14.74 -4.01
CA HIS A 275 29.64 14.53 -3.19
C HIS A 275 29.34 13.07 -2.83
N ALA A 276 29.71 12.10 -3.69
CA ALA A 276 29.51 10.69 -3.38
C ALA A 276 30.30 10.23 -2.15
N ALA A 277 31.51 10.79 -1.94
CA ALA A 277 32.32 10.53 -0.76
C ALA A 277 31.72 11.23 0.48
N GLY A 278 31.20 12.45 0.33
CA GLY A 278 30.43 13.13 1.38
C GLY A 278 29.19 12.34 1.81
N ASP A 279 28.44 11.78 0.86
CA ASP A 279 27.30 10.90 1.13
C ASP A 279 27.71 9.65 1.93
N ALA A 280 28.87 9.06 1.61
CA ALA A 280 29.41 7.94 2.38
C ALA A 280 29.78 8.35 3.81
N VAL A 281 30.37 9.54 3.99
CA VAL A 281 30.65 10.11 5.31
C VAL A 281 29.36 10.30 6.11
N LEU A 282 28.33 10.91 5.53
CA LEU A 282 27.06 11.16 6.21
C LEU A 282 26.39 9.86 6.67
N ARG A 283 26.41 8.81 5.84
CA ARG A 283 25.89 7.48 6.22
C ARG A 283 26.68 6.85 7.36
N ALA A 284 28.02 6.90 7.28
CA ALA A 284 28.89 6.33 8.30
C ALA A 284 28.76 7.05 9.65
N VAL A 285 28.71 8.39 9.63
CA VAL A 285 28.46 9.20 10.82
C VAL A 285 27.09 8.88 11.43
N SER A 286 26.05 8.81 10.61
CA SER A 286 24.70 8.44 11.07
C SER A 286 24.68 7.08 11.75
N ALA A 287 25.39 6.08 11.21
CA ALA A 287 25.52 4.77 11.82
C ALA A 287 26.26 4.83 13.18
N ARG A 288 27.34 5.60 13.26
CA ARG A 288 28.09 5.81 14.52
C ARG A 288 27.25 6.50 15.60
N ILE A 289 26.40 7.47 15.21
CA ILE A 289 25.46 8.11 16.16
C ILE A 289 24.44 7.10 16.66
N ALA A 290 23.91 6.24 15.78
CA ALA A 290 22.92 5.21 16.14
C ALA A 290 23.45 4.17 17.14
N GLU A 291 24.77 3.96 17.20
CA GLU A 291 25.43 3.04 18.13
C GLU A 291 25.75 3.67 19.50
N CYS A 292 25.46 4.96 19.70
CA CYS A 292 25.71 5.62 20.98
C CYS A 292 24.86 5.03 22.11
N ALA A 293 25.50 4.79 23.25
CA ALA A 293 24.79 4.41 24.47
C ALA A 293 23.84 5.53 24.94
N HIS A 294 22.73 5.14 25.59
CA HIS A 294 21.73 6.04 26.17
C HIS A 294 21.01 6.97 25.17
N LEU A 295 21.11 6.67 23.87
CA LEU A 295 20.42 7.39 22.82
C LEU A 295 18.91 7.07 22.84
N LEU A 296 18.08 8.10 22.87
CA LEU A 296 16.62 8.01 22.75
C LEU A 296 16.17 8.24 21.30
N ALA A 297 16.79 9.19 20.61
CA ALA A 297 16.48 9.52 19.21
C ALA A 297 17.66 10.23 18.54
N TYR A 298 17.78 10.13 17.22
CA TYR A 298 18.74 10.91 16.45
C TYR A 298 18.19 11.26 15.06
N GLY A 299 18.70 12.33 14.49
CA GLY A 299 18.27 12.82 13.19
C GLY A 299 19.29 13.73 12.52
N ARG A 300 19.10 13.97 11.22
CA ARG A 300 19.88 14.93 10.44
C ARG A 300 19.09 16.22 10.29
N LEU A 301 19.69 17.34 10.67
CA LEU A 301 19.07 18.67 10.59
C LEU A 301 19.18 19.28 9.19
N GLY A 302 20.23 18.92 8.45
CA GLY A 302 20.51 19.36 7.09
C GLY A 302 22.03 19.44 6.87
N GLY A 303 22.50 19.34 5.62
CA GLY A 303 23.94 19.44 5.34
C GLY A 303 24.77 18.41 6.13
N ASP A 304 25.71 18.90 6.91
CA ASP A 304 26.60 18.21 7.85
C ASP A 304 26.11 18.21 9.31
N GLU A 305 24.92 18.74 9.58
CA GLU A 305 24.41 18.87 10.95
C GLU A 305 23.52 17.68 11.36
N PHE A 306 23.78 17.15 12.54
CA PHE A 306 22.99 16.11 13.19
C PHE A 306 22.51 16.57 14.57
N ALA A 307 21.41 15.98 15.02
CA ALA A 307 20.91 16.11 16.37
C ALA A 307 20.73 14.73 16.99
N ALA A 308 21.06 14.63 18.27
CA ALA A 308 20.87 13.41 19.06
C ALA A 308 20.27 13.77 20.43
N VAL A 309 19.34 12.94 20.89
CA VAL A 309 18.62 13.11 22.15
C VAL A 309 19.00 11.94 23.07
N PHE A 310 19.48 12.24 24.26
CA PHE A 310 19.95 11.26 25.24
C PHE A 310 19.10 11.25 26.50
N ASP A 311 19.15 10.13 27.22
CA ASP A 311 18.46 9.91 28.47
C ASP A 311 18.78 11.01 29.50
N GLY A 312 17.73 11.63 30.03
CA GLY A 312 17.83 12.67 31.04
C GLY A 312 18.30 12.17 32.41
N ALA A 313 18.33 10.86 32.64
CA ALA A 313 18.89 10.26 33.85
C ALA A 313 20.42 10.39 33.93
N LEU A 314 21.08 10.67 32.81
CA LEU A 314 22.52 10.94 32.79
C LEU A 314 22.84 12.24 33.51
N ASP A 315 23.85 12.19 34.38
CA ASP A 315 24.47 13.40 34.89
C ASP A 315 25.30 14.09 33.79
N CYS A 316 25.70 15.34 34.05
CA CYS A 316 26.44 16.14 33.08
C CYS A 316 27.75 15.46 32.64
N ARG A 317 28.46 14.81 33.57
CA ARG A 317 29.73 14.14 33.30
C ARG A 317 29.53 12.95 32.37
N ALA A 318 28.52 12.12 32.61
CA ALA A 318 28.21 10.96 31.79
C ALA A 318 27.73 11.36 30.39
N ALA A 319 26.92 12.41 30.29
CA ALA A 319 26.48 12.95 29.01
C ALA A 319 27.66 13.49 28.18
N VAL A 320 28.58 14.24 28.79
CA VAL A 320 29.82 14.71 28.13
C VAL A 320 30.69 13.53 27.71
N ALA A 321 30.93 12.56 28.58
CA ALA A 321 31.74 11.39 28.25
C ALA A 321 31.16 10.59 27.07
N SER A 322 29.83 10.52 26.97
CA SER A 322 29.15 9.88 25.84
C SER A 322 29.39 10.63 24.53
N MET A 323 29.39 11.96 24.56
CA MET A 323 29.66 12.81 23.38
C MET A 323 31.13 12.81 22.98
N GLU A 324 32.04 12.73 23.95
CA GLU A 324 33.47 12.55 23.68
C GLU A 324 33.73 11.18 23.02
N ALA A 325 33.08 10.12 23.50
CA ALA A 325 33.16 8.80 22.89
C ALA A 325 32.61 8.80 21.44
N LEU A 326 31.50 9.49 21.19
CA LEU A 326 30.97 9.70 19.85
C LEU A 326 31.95 10.47 18.95
N SER A 327 32.53 11.57 19.43
CA SER A 327 33.54 12.33 18.69
C SER A 327 34.75 11.45 18.33
N VAL A 328 35.23 10.62 19.26
CA VAL A 328 36.30 9.63 18.99
C VAL A 328 35.88 8.58 17.96
N SER A 329 34.63 8.11 18.01
CA SER A 329 34.07 7.20 17.00
C SER A 329 34.01 7.85 15.62
N ILE A 330 33.55 9.10 15.52
CA ILE A 330 33.50 9.86 14.26
C ILE A 330 34.90 10.09 13.68
N ARG A 331 35.94 10.24 14.50
CA ARG A 331 37.33 10.37 14.04
C ARG A 331 37.90 9.09 13.42
N GLN A 332 37.28 7.94 13.63
CA GLN A 332 37.75 6.69 13.01
C GLN A 332 37.66 6.79 11.48
N PRO A 333 38.65 6.27 10.73
CA PRO A 333 38.67 6.36 9.28
C PRO A 333 37.41 5.78 8.64
N ILE A 334 36.91 6.44 7.59
CA ILE A 334 35.81 5.94 6.76
C ILE A 334 36.40 5.54 5.42
N VAL A 335 36.30 4.25 5.08
CA VAL A 335 36.82 3.73 3.80
C VAL A 335 35.69 3.73 2.78
N ASP A 336 35.83 4.55 1.73
CA ASP A 336 34.92 4.57 0.58
C ASP A 336 35.72 4.50 -0.72
N ARG A 337 35.40 3.53 -1.58
CA ARG A 337 36.03 3.35 -2.92
C ARG A 337 37.56 3.39 -2.93
N GLY A 338 38.21 2.91 -1.87
CA GLY A 338 39.67 2.88 -1.72
C GLY A 338 40.30 4.17 -1.18
N ALA A 339 39.51 5.23 -0.96
CA ALA A 339 39.94 6.42 -0.22
C ALA A 339 39.72 6.24 1.28
N VAL A 340 40.60 6.85 2.08
CA VAL A 340 40.50 6.87 3.54
C VAL A 340 40.12 8.28 3.97
N LEU A 341 38.85 8.47 4.32
CA LEU A 341 38.29 9.76 4.70
C LEU A 341 38.41 9.94 6.22
N ARG A 342 38.87 11.11 6.65
CA ARG A 342 39.05 11.48 8.05
C ARG A 342 38.43 12.85 8.31
N LEU A 343 37.63 12.94 9.36
CA LEU A 343 36.99 14.15 9.84
C LEU A 343 36.80 14.06 11.35
N SER A 344 36.43 15.16 11.98
CA SER A 344 35.94 15.18 13.36
C SER A 344 34.54 15.78 13.41
N ALA A 345 33.96 15.85 14.61
CA ALA A 345 32.70 16.54 14.80
C ALA A 345 32.69 17.30 16.12
N CYS A 346 32.40 18.59 16.05
CA CYS A 346 32.13 19.38 17.25
C CYS A 346 30.73 19.08 17.77
N VAL A 347 30.56 19.11 19.09
CA VAL A 347 29.28 18.80 19.74
C VAL A 347 28.91 19.89 20.76
N GLY A 348 27.72 20.46 20.60
CA GLY A 348 27.08 21.33 21.58
C GLY A 348 26.02 20.57 22.36
N LEU A 349 26.13 20.56 23.69
CA LEU A 349 25.27 19.77 24.57
C LEU A 349 24.45 20.68 25.50
N ARG A 350 23.15 20.43 25.60
CA ARG A 350 22.25 21.14 26.52
C ARG A 350 21.24 20.16 27.12
N ARG A 351 21.05 20.20 28.44
CA ARG A 351 19.90 19.54 29.07
C ARG A 351 18.64 20.35 28.79
N THR A 352 17.60 19.71 28.28
CA THR A 352 16.32 20.39 28.07
C THR A 352 15.71 20.79 29.42
N ASP A 353 14.77 21.70 29.34
CA ASP A 353 13.97 22.19 30.45
C ASP A 353 12.55 22.47 29.93
N SER A 354 11.71 23.12 30.72
CA SER A 354 10.33 23.44 30.34
C SER A 354 10.19 24.51 29.23
N LEU A 355 11.28 24.87 28.55
CA LEU A 355 11.28 25.88 27.49
C LEU A 355 10.90 25.26 26.15
N ALA A 356 10.48 26.11 25.21
CA ALA A 356 10.14 25.68 23.86
C ALA A 356 11.36 25.04 23.18
N VAL A 357 11.12 24.01 22.36
CA VAL A 357 12.16 23.29 21.60
C VAL A 357 13.09 24.23 20.84
N GLY A 358 12.57 25.30 20.25
CA GLY A 358 13.37 26.30 19.54
C GLY A 358 14.46 26.92 20.42
N GLU A 359 14.15 27.22 21.69
CA GLU A 359 15.15 27.80 22.59
C GLU A 359 16.17 26.76 23.06
N SER A 360 15.76 25.50 23.24
CA SER A 360 16.69 24.41 23.56
C SER A 360 17.70 24.19 22.43
N VAL A 361 17.23 24.25 21.17
CA VAL A 361 18.08 24.16 19.98
C VAL A 361 19.04 25.35 19.91
N GLU A 362 18.57 26.57 20.14
CA GLU A 362 19.42 27.78 20.11
C GLU A 362 20.53 27.73 21.18
N ARG A 363 20.21 27.26 22.39
CA ARG A 363 21.21 27.08 23.46
C ARG A 363 22.22 25.98 23.14
N ALA A 364 21.76 24.86 22.57
CA ALA A 364 22.66 23.80 22.12
C ALA A 364 23.56 24.29 20.97
N ASP A 365 23.06 25.15 20.09
CA ASP A 365 23.84 25.77 19.01
C ASP A 365 24.90 26.75 19.55
N ALA A 366 24.55 27.54 20.58
CA ALA A 366 25.52 28.38 21.27
C ALA A 366 26.66 27.55 21.91
N ALA A 367 26.33 26.39 22.50
CA ALA A 367 27.34 25.46 22.99
C ALA A 367 28.17 24.85 21.85
N LEU A 368 27.55 24.50 20.72
CA LEU A 368 28.26 23.99 19.55
C LEU A 368 29.25 25.03 18.99
N TYR A 369 28.86 26.30 18.94
CA TYR A 369 29.74 27.40 18.55
C TYR A 369 30.93 27.54 19.50
N LYS A 370 30.70 27.42 20.81
CA LYS A 370 31.77 27.39 21.83
C LYS A 370 32.72 26.20 21.64
N ALA A 371 32.21 25.03 21.24
CA ALA A 371 33.04 23.88 20.86
C ALA A 371 33.90 24.18 19.63
N LYS A 372 33.30 24.68 18.55
CA LYS A 372 34.03 25.06 17.32
C LYS A 372 35.15 26.08 17.58
N ALA A 373 34.95 27.03 18.49
CA ALA A 373 35.97 28.01 18.86
C ALA A 373 37.14 27.44 19.68
N LYS A 374 36.95 26.28 20.34
CA LYS A 374 37.96 25.67 21.21
C LYS A 374 38.95 24.82 20.42
N ALA A 375 38.44 23.84 19.68
CA ALA A 375 39.22 22.94 18.82
C ALA A 375 38.28 22.01 18.04
N ASP A 376 38.77 21.54 16.89
CA ASP A 376 38.12 20.50 16.10
C ASP A 376 37.81 19.25 16.92
N GLY A 377 36.59 18.76 16.77
CA GLY A 377 36.04 17.61 17.44
C GLY A 377 35.90 17.75 18.96
N SER A 378 35.76 18.97 19.47
CA SER A 378 35.54 19.22 20.89
C SER A 378 34.06 19.14 21.27
N VAL A 379 33.80 18.94 22.56
CA VAL A 379 32.46 18.93 23.15
C VAL A 379 32.36 20.10 24.11
N ALA A 380 31.25 20.83 24.06
CA ALA A 380 30.95 21.90 25.02
C ALA A 380 29.52 21.78 25.53
N VAL A 381 29.32 22.09 26.80
CA VAL A 381 28.01 22.12 27.46
C VAL A 381 27.57 23.58 27.57
N PHE A 382 26.27 23.83 27.37
CA PHE A 382 25.66 25.11 27.65
C PHE A 382 25.49 25.32 29.16
N GLU A 383 26.24 26.25 29.72
CA GLU A 383 26.28 26.60 31.14
C GLU A 383 25.57 27.94 31.42
N ALA A 384 25.38 28.28 32.69
CA ALA A 384 24.68 29.51 33.09
C ALA A 384 25.39 30.79 32.58
N ASP A 385 26.72 30.78 32.51
CA ASP A 385 27.50 31.92 32.00
C ASP A 385 27.30 32.11 30.48
N ASP A 386 27.01 31.03 29.75
CA ASP A 386 26.73 31.09 28.31
C ASP A 386 25.38 31.79 28.02
N GLU A 387 24.45 31.80 28.99
CA GLU A 387 23.18 32.52 28.88
C GLU A 387 23.40 34.04 28.81
N ILE A 388 24.39 34.58 29.53
CA ILE A 388 24.71 36.00 29.49
C ILE A 388 25.24 36.37 28.09
N ALA A 389 26.15 35.57 27.56
CA ALA A 389 26.71 35.76 26.22
C ALA A 389 25.63 35.64 25.14
N LEU A 390 24.73 34.66 25.25
CA LEU A 390 23.61 34.48 24.33
C LEU A 390 22.63 35.65 24.38
N GLN A 391 22.29 36.14 25.58
CA GLN A 391 21.43 37.33 25.73
C GLN A 391 22.10 38.59 25.18
N GLN A 392 23.41 38.76 25.38
CA GLN A 392 24.15 39.86 24.80
C GLN A 392 24.14 39.78 23.28
N LYS A 393 24.38 38.60 22.70
CA LYS A 393 24.27 38.36 21.25
C LYS A 393 22.88 38.74 20.73
N ARG A 394 21.81 38.25 21.37
CA ARG A 394 20.42 38.60 21.03
C ARG A 394 20.17 40.10 21.07
N ARG A 395 20.65 40.80 22.10
CA ARG A 395 20.53 42.26 22.23
C ARG A 395 21.28 42.98 21.12
N THR A 396 22.50 42.56 20.79
CA THR A 396 23.29 43.15 19.71
C THR A 396 22.66 42.91 18.34
N THR A 397 22.19 41.70 18.04
CA THR A 397 21.46 41.39 16.79
C THR A 397 20.20 42.24 16.67
N ARG A 398 19.41 42.34 17.75
CA ARG A 398 18.23 43.22 17.79
C ARG A 398 18.59 44.67 17.56
N SER A 399 19.63 45.17 18.22
CA SER A 399 20.12 46.53 18.05
C SER A 399 20.57 46.79 16.61
N PHE A 400 21.21 45.83 15.95
CA PHE A 400 21.58 45.95 14.54
C PHE A 400 20.35 45.98 13.63
N ASN A 401 19.36 45.13 13.91
CA ASN A 401 18.13 45.06 13.12
C ASN A 401 17.30 46.35 13.23
N GLU A 402 17.19 46.90 14.44
CA GLU A 402 16.33 48.06 14.74
C GLU A 402 17.07 49.40 14.58
N CYS A 403 18.40 49.41 14.42
CA CYS A 403 19.14 50.67 14.30
C CYS A 403 18.96 51.34 12.94
N ASP A 404 18.96 52.66 12.98
CA ASP A 404 19.27 53.50 11.83
C ASP A 404 20.76 53.32 11.48
N LEU A 405 21.03 52.71 10.33
CA LEU A 405 22.40 52.45 9.88
C LEU A 405 23.13 53.75 9.56
N ASP A 406 22.43 54.80 9.07
CA ASP A 406 23.06 56.09 8.75
C ASP A 406 23.69 56.75 9.99
N ALA A 407 23.04 56.59 11.15
CA ALA A 407 23.52 57.13 12.41
C ALA A 407 24.57 56.26 13.11
N ARG A 408 24.68 54.97 12.74
CA ARG A 408 25.43 53.94 13.47
C ARG A 408 26.52 53.26 12.65
N LEU A 409 26.64 53.60 11.37
CA LEU A 409 27.68 53.14 10.46
C LEU A 409 28.64 54.30 10.14
N ARG A 410 29.93 54.01 10.07
CA ARG A 410 30.96 54.95 9.63
C ARG A 410 31.99 54.27 8.75
N LEU A 411 32.57 55.02 7.84
CA LEU A 411 33.70 54.59 7.01
C LEU A 411 35.00 55.11 7.60
N LEU A 412 35.95 54.19 7.77
CA LEU A 412 37.36 54.53 7.97
C LEU A 412 38.11 54.29 6.67
N PHE A 413 39.16 55.06 6.42
CA PHE A 413 39.95 54.95 5.18
C PHE A 413 41.37 54.52 5.51
N GLN A 414 41.77 53.34 5.03
CA GLN A 414 43.14 52.86 5.18
C GLN A 414 43.95 53.18 3.91
N PRO A 415 45.02 53.98 3.99
CA PRO A 415 45.86 54.27 2.83
C PRO A 415 46.63 53.02 2.38
N MET A 416 46.68 52.80 1.07
CA MET A 416 47.49 51.76 0.45
C MET A 416 48.63 52.41 -0.33
N PHE A 417 49.84 51.95 -0.07
CA PHE A 417 51.07 52.52 -0.60
C PHE A 417 51.58 51.73 -1.80
N ASP A 418 52.17 52.44 -2.76
CA ASP A 418 53.02 51.88 -3.78
C ASP A 418 54.27 51.27 -3.11
N ALA A 419 54.54 49.98 -3.32
CA ALA A 419 55.65 49.29 -2.68
C ALA A 419 57.02 49.80 -3.15
N ASP A 420 57.11 50.31 -4.37
CA ASP A 420 58.36 50.79 -4.97
C ASP A 420 58.58 52.29 -4.69
N GLN A 421 57.50 53.08 -4.72
CA GLN A 421 57.58 54.54 -4.65
C GLN A 421 57.19 55.13 -3.28
N GLY A 422 56.67 54.34 -2.36
CA GLY A 422 56.32 54.75 -0.99
C GLY A 422 55.22 55.81 -0.90
N ARG A 423 54.49 56.07 -2.00
CA ARG A 423 53.41 57.06 -2.06
C ARG A 423 52.05 56.40 -1.92
N VAL A 424 51.06 57.11 -1.38
CA VAL A 424 49.67 56.63 -1.30
C VAL A 424 49.07 56.59 -2.71
N VAL A 425 48.52 55.45 -3.12
CA VAL A 425 47.91 55.24 -4.44
C VAL A 425 46.38 55.17 -4.36
N ARG A 426 45.86 54.60 -3.27
CA ARG A 426 44.42 54.41 -3.05
C ARG A 426 44.10 54.35 -1.56
N PHE A 427 42.82 54.48 -1.24
CA PHE A 427 42.28 54.22 0.10
C PHE A 427 41.32 53.05 0.02
N GLU A 428 41.40 52.15 1.01
CA GLU A 428 40.38 51.14 1.24
C GLU A 428 39.35 51.68 2.24
N ALA A 429 38.07 51.65 1.87
CA ALA A 429 36.97 52.03 2.75
C ALA A 429 36.58 50.84 3.63
N LEU A 430 36.72 51.01 4.94
CA LEU A 430 36.47 49.99 5.94
C LEU A 430 35.27 50.41 6.80
N ALA A 431 34.15 49.72 6.61
CA ALA A 431 32.94 49.97 7.38
C ALA A 431 33.12 49.60 8.86
N ARG A 432 32.55 50.44 9.73
CA ARG A 432 32.52 50.27 11.17
C ARG A 432 31.10 50.53 11.67
N TRP A 433 30.57 49.61 12.47
CA TRP A 433 29.24 49.73 13.05
C TRP A 433 29.32 49.84 14.58
N SER A 434 28.45 50.63 15.20
CA SER A 434 28.41 50.78 16.65
C SER A 434 27.02 50.50 17.23
N PRO A 435 26.87 49.48 18.11
CA PRO A 435 25.60 49.20 18.77
C PRO A 435 25.14 50.35 19.69
N ASP A 436 26.09 51.00 20.37
CA ASP A 436 25.83 52.03 21.39
C ASP A 436 26.25 53.44 20.94
N GLY A 437 26.92 53.57 19.79
CA GLY A 437 27.45 54.83 19.25
C GLY A 437 28.80 55.23 19.84
N LYS A 438 29.36 54.40 20.73
CA LYS A 438 30.62 54.66 21.43
C LYS A 438 31.70 53.67 21.01
N VAL A 439 31.36 52.39 20.90
CA VAL A 439 32.29 51.31 20.51
C VAL A 439 32.04 50.91 19.06
N TRP A 440 33.06 51.03 18.21
CA TRP A 440 32.97 50.78 16.77
C TRP A 440 33.58 49.42 16.42
N LEU A 441 32.73 48.51 15.92
CA LEU A 441 33.05 47.14 15.56
C LEU A 441 33.46 47.03 14.09
N SER A 442 34.41 46.14 13.79
CA SER A 442 34.83 45.83 12.41
C SER A 442 33.75 45.04 11.66
N ALA A 443 33.87 45.02 10.32
CA ALA A 443 32.98 44.24 9.43
C ALA A 443 32.85 42.78 9.88
N ASP A 444 33.94 42.13 10.29
CA ASP A 444 33.91 40.73 10.75
C ASP A 444 32.93 40.47 11.91
N HIS A 445 32.68 41.49 12.74
CA HIS A 445 31.77 41.36 13.88
C HIS A 445 30.31 41.61 13.50
N PHE A 446 30.02 42.53 12.57
CA PHE A 446 28.64 42.93 12.26
C PHE A 446 28.10 42.38 10.93
N MET A 447 28.95 41.93 10.01
CA MET A 447 28.51 41.27 8.77
C MET A 447 27.68 40.01 9.02
N PRO A 448 28.04 39.11 9.97
CA PRO A 448 27.17 38.00 10.33
C PRO A 448 25.81 38.45 10.88
N LEU A 449 25.74 39.62 11.52
CA LEU A 449 24.47 40.19 11.98
C LEU A 449 23.64 40.67 10.79
N ALA A 450 24.26 41.35 9.82
CA ALA A 450 23.61 41.82 8.61
C ALA A 450 23.01 40.69 7.79
N GLU A 451 23.74 39.59 7.63
CA GLU A 451 23.25 38.37 6.98
C GLU A 451 22.06 37.76 7.75
N ALA A 452 22.19 37.64 9.08
CA ALA A 452 21.13 37.10 9.93
C ALA A 452 19.85 37.97 9.94
N THR A 453 19.98 39.29 9.77
CA THR A 453 18.85 40.23 9.71
C THR A 453 18.38 40.53 8.29
N GLY A 454 19.06 40.04 7.25
CA GLY A 454 18.75 40.33 5.85
C GLY A 454 19.01 41.78 5.42
N ARG A 455 19.92 42.49 6.10
CA ARG A 455 20.23 43.92 5.87
C ARG A 455 21.55 44.14 5.10
N THR A 456 22.05 43.11 4.41
CA THR A 456 23.29 43.20 3.63
C THR A 456 23.19 44.21 2.47
N ASP A 457 22.01 44.30 1.84
CA ASP A 457 21.77 45.26 0.77
C ASP A 457 21.75 46.70 1.28
N ASP A 458 21.16 46.93 2.47
CA ASP A 458 21.16 48.25 3.13
C ASP A 458 22.59 48.73 3.39
N LEU A 459 23.48 47.84 3.85
CA LEU A 459 24.90 48.16 4.04
C LEU A 459 25.59 48.51 2.72
N THR A 460 25.31 47.75 1.66
CA THR A 460 25.93 47.95 0.33
C THR A 460 25.49 49.29 -0.30
N GLY A 461 24.28 49.77 0.01
CA GLY A 461 23.83 51.09 -0.42
C GLY A 461 24.48 52.26 0.33
N GLN A 462 25.09 52.02 1.49
CA GLN A 462 25.67 53.05 2.36
C GLN A 462 27.20 53.16 2.29
N VAL A 463 27.88 52.09 1.84
CA VAL A 463 29.34 52.01 1.63
C VAL A 463 29.66 52.35 0.18
#